data_AF-A0A101ABF6-F1
#
_entry.id   AF-A0A101ABF6-F1
#
_cell.length_a   1.000
_cell.length_b   1.000
_cell.length_c   1.000
_cell.angle_alpha   90.00
_cell.angle_beta   90.00
_cell.angle_gamma   90.00
#
_symmetry.space_group_name_H-M   'P 1'
#
loop_
_entity.id
_entity.type
_entity.pdbx_description
1 polymer ?
#
loop_
_entity_poly.entity_id
_entity_poly.type
_entity_poly.pdbx_seq_one_letter_code
_entity_poly.pdbx_strand_id
1 'polypeptide(L)'
;MSNTVRVAPEDLMVSASTVDAHADGMWLTHGTATSRIEGAQKGVPPAANVALSAAVAKWQADSTALFGRLVDHGHALRAGAAVYEQTDGQNAENLKAAGDQMTALDLGL
;
A
#
# COMPACT_ATOMS: atom_id res chain seq x y z
N MET A 1 -14.19 19.16 -16.94
CA MET A 1 -14.73 17.79 -16.97
C MET A 1 -14.11 17.03 -15.83
N SER A 2 -14.91 16.58 -14.86
CA SER A 2 -14.46 15.74 -13.75
C SER A 2 -14.02 14.39 -14.33
N ASN A 3 -12.76 14.03 -14.13
CA ASN A 3 -12.25 12.72 -14.52
C ASN A 3 -12.81 11.70 -13.54
N THR A 4 -13.95 11.09 -13.87
CA THR A 4 -14.58 10.09 -13.01
C THR A 4 -13.71 8.84 -13.00
N VAL A 5 -12.95 8.65 -11.93
CA VAL A 5 -12.18 7.42 -11.72
C VAL A 5 -13.17 6.36 -11.22
N ARG A 6 -13.39 5.32 -12.04
CA ARG A 6 -14.09 4.12 -11.59
C ARG A 6 -13.09 3.28 -10.80
N VAL A 7 -13.41 3.01 -9.55
CA VAL A 7 -12.56 2.20 -8.66
C VAL A 7 -13.29 0.89 -8.38
N ALA A 8 -12.62 -0.23 -8.63
CA ALA A 8 -13.10 -1.55 -8.29
C ALA A 8 -12.38 -2.02 -7.02
N PRO A 9 -13.09 -2.40 -5.94
CA PRO A 9 -12.47 -2.84 -4.69
C PRO A 9 -11.48 -4.01 -4.87
N GLU A 10 -11.79 -4.93 -5.77
CA GLU A 10 -10.93 -6.07 -6.11
C GLU A 10 -9.59 -5.64 -6.70
N ASP A 11 -9.58 -4.61 -7.55
CA ASP A 11 -8.35 -4.07 -8.15
C ASP A 11 -7.48 -3.39 -7.10
N LEU A 12 -8.09 -2.74 -6.11
CA LEU A 12 -7.37 -2.17 -4.97
C LEU A 12 -6.74 -3.27 -4.10
N MET A 13 -7.44 -4.38 -3.87
CA MET A 13 -6.92 -5.54 -3.13
C MET A 13 -5.74 -6.22 -3.85
N VAL A 14 -5.83 -6.36 -5.17
CA VAL A 14 -4.72 -6.87 -6.01
C VAL A 14 -3.53 -5.90 -5.97
N SER A 15 -3.80 -4.59 -6.06
CA SER A 15 -2.77 -3.57 -5.97
C SER A 15 -2.08 -3.59 -4.60
N ALA A 16 -2.82 -3.74 -3.51
CA ALA A 16 -2.26 -3.85 -2.16
C ALA A 16 -1.33 -5.06 -2.04
N SER A 17 -1.75 -6.22 -2.55
CA SER A 17 -0.94 -7.44 -2.55
C SER A 17 0.33 -7.29 -3.39
N THR A 18 0.24 -6.57 -4.51
CA THR A 18 1.37 -6.26 -5.37
C THR A 18 2.37 -5.32 -4.68
N VAL A 19 1.88 -4.32 -3.95
CA VAL A 19 2.72 -3.40 -3.18
C VAL A 19 3.46 -4.13 -2.06
N ASP A 20 2.79 -5.05 -1.34
CA ASP A 20 3.43 -5.86 -0.32
C ASP A 20 4.55 -6.73 -0.90
N ALA A 21 4.31 -7.39 -2.04
CA ALA A 21 5.33 -8.18 -2.73
C ALA A 21 6.54 -7.31 -3.14
N HIS A 22 6.32 -6.07 -3.58
CA HIS A 22 7.40 -5.12 -3.85
C HIS A 22 8.14 -4.70 -2.58
N ALA A 23 7.42 -4.49 -1.47
CA ALA A 23 8.02 -4.15 -0.19
C ALA A 23 8.98 -5.26 0.30
N ASP A 24 8.52 -6.51 0.24
CA ASP A 24 9.33 -7.68 0.61
C ASP A 24 10.55 -7.85 -0.29
N GLY A 25 10.35 -7.73 -1.62
CA GLY A 25 11.43 -7.82 -2.60
C GLY A 25 12.49 -6.73 -2.42
N MET A 26 12.05 -5.50 -2.16
CA MET A 26 12.95 -4.38 -1.87
C MET A 26 13.73 -4.63 -0.58
N TRP A 27 13.04 -5.03 0.49
CA TRP A 27 13.67 -5.30 1.79
C TRP A 27 14.76 -6.37 1.68
N LEU A 28 14.46 -7.49 1.03
CA LEU A 28 15.41 -8.57 0.80
C LEU A 28 16.63 -8.11 -0.01
N THR A 29 16.40 -7.39 -1.11
CA THR A 29 17.46 -6.92 -2.01
C THR A 29 18.37 -5.91 -1.30
N HIS A 30 17.77 -4.96 -0.57
CA HIS A 30 18.50 -3.93 0.17
C HIS A 30 19.26 -4.50 1.37
N GLY A 31 18.68 -5.47 2.08
CA GLY A 31 19.35 -6.22 3.14
C GLY A 31 20.55 -6.99 2.60
N THR A 32 20.42 -7.67 1.45
CA THR A 32 21.53 -8.37 0.79
C THR A 32 22.65 -7.41 0.40
N ALA A 33 22.31 -6.23 -0.13
CA ALA A 33 23.31 -5.20 -0.47
C ALA A 33 24.06 -4.72 0.78
N THR A 34 23.34 -4.48 1.87
CA THR A 34 23.91 -4.09 3.17
C THR A 34 24.91 -5.13 3.67
N SER A 35 24.52 -6.40 3.71
CA SER A 35 25.41 -7.50 4.16
C SER A 35 26.68 -7.61 3.31
N ARG A 36 26.57 -7.39 1.99
CA ARG A 36 27.73 -7.38 1.08
C ARG A 36 28.68 -6.22 1.39
N ILE A 37 28.15 -5.03 1.71
CA ILE A 37 28.97 -3.87 2.05
C ILE A 37 29.69 -4.09 3.39
N GLU A 38 28.98 -4.53 4.42
CA GLU A 38 29.54 -4.83 5.74
C GLU A 38 30.65 -5.90 5.65
N GLY A 39 30.44 -6.93 4.82
CA GLY A 39 31.47 -7.94 4.55
C GLY A 39 32.74 -7.37 3.90
N ALA A 40 32.60 -6.38 3.01
CA ALA A 40 33.70 -5.76 2.30
C ALA A 40 34.49 -4.72 3.13
N GLN A 41 33.87 -4.13 4.17
CA GLN A 41 34.47 -3.06 4.98
C GLN A 41 35.84 -3.43 5.59
N LYS A 42 36.08 -4.72 5.87
CA LYS A 42 37.35 -5.21 6.43
C LYS A 42 38.56 -4.95 5.52
N GLY A 43 38.34 -4.83 4.22
CA GLY A 43 39.40 -4.57 3.23
C GLY A 43 39.61 -3.10 2.88
N VAL A 44 38.85 -2.18 3.49
CA VAL A 44 38.82 -0.77 3.09
C VAL A 44 39.75 0.06 3.99
N PRO A 45 40.59 0.96 3.42
CA PRO A 45 41.42 1.87 4.21
C PRO A 45 40.60 2.71 5.20
N PRO A 46 41.13 3.09 6.38
CA PRO A 46 40.34 3.70 7.46
C PRO A 46 39.52 4.92 7.05
N ALA A 47 40.11 5.85 6.30
CA ALA A 47 39.41 7.06 5.84
C ALA A 47 38.24 6.75 4.89
N ALA A 48 38.41 5.78 3.98
CA ALA A 48 37.35 5.34 3.08
C ALA A 48 36.28 4.53 3.84
N ASN A 49 36.65 3.83 4.91
CA ASN A 49 35.71 3.07 5.73
C ASN A 49 34.74 3.99 6.51
N VAL A 50 35.22 5.16 6.96
CA VAL A 50 34.33 6.18 7.58
C VAL A 50 33.27 6.66 6.59
N ALA A 51 33.69 7.03 5.37
CA ALA A 51 32.75 7.48 4.34
C ALA A 51 31.77 6.35 3.94
N LEU A 52 32.26 5.13 3.80
CA LEU A 52 31.44 3.96 3.50
C LEU A 52 30.41 3.68 4.61
N SER A 53 30.82 3.77 5.87
CA SER A 53 29.92 3.57 7.02
C SER A 53 28.80 4.61 7.05
N ALA A 54 29.12 5.88 6.76
CA ALA A 54 28.10 6.92 6.65
C ALA A 54 27.12 6.67 5.49
N ALA A 55 27.62 6.20 4.35
CA ALA A 55 26.78 5.84 3.21
C ALA A 55 25.86 4.65 3.52
N VAL A 56 26.35 3.62 4.22
CA VAL A 56 25.54 2.46 4.66
C VAL A 56 24.46 2.89 5.64
N ALA A 57 24.79 3.74 6.61
CA ALA A 57 23.81 4.24 7.57
C ALA A 57 22.68 5.01 6.86
N LYS A 58 23.02 5.86 5.89
CA LYS A 58 22.02 6.54 5.06
C LYS A 58 21.18 5.56 4.23
N TRP A 59 21.82 4.58 3.59
CA TRP A 59 21.12 3.55 2.81
C TRP A 59 20.11 2.77 3.66
N GLN A 60 20.49 2.34 4.86
CA GLN A 60 19.62 1.62 5.79
C GLN A 60 18.43 2.49 6.23
N ALA A 61 18.68 3.76 6.55
CA ALA A 61 17.63 4.71 6.93
C ALA A 61 16.63 4.94 5.79
N ASP A 62 17.12 5.20 4.58
CA ASP A 62 16.28 5.41 3.41
C ASP A 62 15.48 4.14 3.05
N SER A 63 16.11 2.97 3.14
CA SER A 63 15.45 1.67 2.87
C SER A 63 14.32 1.40 3.85
N THR A 64 14.53 1.71 5.13
CA THR A 64 13.50 1.60 6.18
C THR A 64 12.35 2.55 5.92
N ALA A 65 12.64 3.81 5.57
CA ALA A 65 11.62 4.81 5.26
C ALA A 65 10.79 4.41 4.01
N LEU A 66 11.44 3.89 2.97
CA LEU A 66 10.76 3.41 1.77
C LEU A 66 9.88 2.19 2.07
N PHE A 67 10.36 1.24 2.88
CA PHE A 67 9.60 0.06 3.26
C PHE A 67 8.33 0.46 4.02
N GLY A 68 8.46 1.36 5.01
CA GLY A 68 7.31 1.90 5.74
C GLY A 68 6.27 2.54 4.82
N ARG A 69 6.70 3.35 3.84
CA ARG A 69 5.78 3.96 2.86
C ARG A 69 5.04 2.94 1.99
N LEU A 70 5.70 1.86 1.59
CA LEU A 70 5.06 0.80 0.81
C LEU A 70 4.01 0.08 1.65
N VAL A 71 4.33 -0.26 2.90
CA VAL A 71 3.38 -0.85 3.85
C VAL A 71 2.18 0.06 4.07
N ASP A 72 2.40 1.36 4.30
CA ASP A 72 1.33 2.35 4.45
C ASP A 72 0.44 2.42 3.21
N HIS A 73 1.03 2.36 2.01
CA HIS A 73 0.28 2.36 0.76
C HIS A 73 -0.57 1.09 0.59
N GLY A 74 -0.01 -0.08 0.91
CA GLY A 74 -0.75 -1.35 0.94
C GLY A 74 -1.94 -1.30 1.90
N HIS A 75 -1.77 -0.73 3.09
CA HIS A 75 -2.87 -0.50 4.04
C HIS A 75 -3.92 0.48 3.51
N ALA A 76 -3.50 1.60 2.92
CA ALA A 76 -4.41 2.60 2.37
C ALA A 76 -5.26 2.03 1.22
N LEU A 77 -4.70 1.17 0.37
CA LEU A 77 -5.43 0.49 -0.71
C LEU A 77 -6.50 -0.45 -0.16
N ARG A 78 -6.17 -1.27 0.85
CA ARG A 78 -7.15 -2.15 1.52
C ARG A 78 -8.25 -1.36 2.22
N ALA A 79 -7.89 -0.30 2.93
CA ALA A 79 -8.84 0.58 3.59
C ALA A 79 -9.77 1.24 2.57
N GLY A 80 -9.24 1.69 1.43
CA GLY A 80 -10.03 2.21 0.32
C GLY A 80 -11.03 1.18 -0.23
N ALA A 81 -10.59 -0.06 -0.46
CA ALA A 81 -11.46 -1.15 -0.91
C ALA A 81 -12.66 -1.36 0.04
N ALA A 82 -12.39 -1.43 1.35
CA ALA A 82 -13.44 -1.60 2.36
C ALA A 82 -14.44 -0.44 2.37
N VAL A 83 -13.99 0.80 2.17
CA VAL A 83 -14.87 1.98 2.10
C VAL A 83 -15.80 1.91 0.88
N TYR A 84 -15.30 1.46 -0.27
CA TYR A 84 -16.13 1.27 -1.46
C TYR A 84 -17.19 0.17 -1.25
N GLU A 85 -16.79 -0.99 -0.73
CA GLU A 85 -17.72 -2.09 -0.45
C GLU A 85 -18.82 -1.67 0.54
N GLN A 86 -18.45 -0.96 1.61
CA GLN A 86 -19.41 -0.45 2.59
C GLN A 86 -20.38 0.55 1.95
N THR A 87 -19.87 1.47 1.14
CA THR A 87 -20.68 2.51 0.50
C THR A 87 -21.66 1.90 -0.50
N ASP A 88 -21.22 0.95 -1.33
CA ASP A 88 -22.06 0.26 -2.30
C ASP A 88 -23.12 -0.60 -1.60
N GLY A 89 -22.75 -1.30 -0.52
CA GLY A 89 -23.70 -2.05 0.30
C GLY A 89 -24.79 -1.16 0.91
N GLN A 90 -24.40 -0.04 1.53
CA GLN A 90 -25.35 0.91 2.11
C GLN A 90 -26.28 1.51 1.04
N ASN A 91 -25.74 1.83 -0.14
CA ASN A 91 -26.53 2.35 -1.24
C ASN A 91 -27.53 1.32 -1.77
N ALA A 92 -27.13 0.05 -1.87
CA ALA A 92 -28.02 -1.04 -2.29
C ALA A 92 -29.18 -1.24 -1.29
N GLU A 93 -28.91 -1.18 0.01
CA GLU A 93 -29.94 -1.24 1.06
C GLU A 93 -30.91 -0.06 0.98
N ASN A 94 -30.39 1.15 0.78
CA ASN A 94 -31.20 2.36 0.64
C ASN A 94 -32.10 2.29 -0.61
N LEU A 95 -31.58 1.79 -1.73
CA LEU A 95 -32.34 1.60 -2.96
C LEU A 95 -33.44 0.55 -2.77
N LYS A 96 -33.13 -0.56 -2.09
CA LYS A 96 -34.13 -1.58 -1.77
C LYS A 96 -35.24 -1.02 -0.90
N ALA A 97 -34.88 -0.30 0.18
CA ALA A 97 -35.85 0.32 1.07
C ALA A 97 -36.75 1.34 0.35
N ALA A 98 -36.18 2.15 -0.55
CA ALA A 98 -36.95 3.08 -1.38
C ALA A 98 -37.90 2.36 -2.34
N GLY A 99 -37.47 1.26 -2.96
CA GLY A 99 -38.31 0.44 -3.82
C GLY A 99 -39.48 -0.21 -3.07
N ASP A 100 -39.21 -0.75 -1.88
CA ASP A 100 -40.25 -1.31 -1.00
C ASP A 100 -41.28 -0.24 -0.58
N GLN A 101 -40.82 0.97 -0.25
CA GLN A 101 -41.69 2.12 0.05
C GLN A 101 -42.56 2.54 -1.14
N MET A 102 -41.97 2.61 -2.34
CA MET A 102 -42.72 2.93 -3.57
C MET A 102 -43.79 1.88 -3.87
N THR A 103 -43.47 0.59 -3.68
CA THR A 103 -44.41 -0.51 -3.90
C THR A 103 -45.54 -0.51 -2.87
N ALA A 104 -45.23 -0.17 -1.61
CA ALA A 104 -46.24 0.01 -0.57
C ALA A 104 -47.18 1.20 -0.84
N LEU A 105 -46.68 2.29 -1.42
CA LEU A 105 -47.49 3.43 -1.85
C LEU A 105 -48.39 3.06 -3.05
N ASP A 106 -47.90 2.25 -3.99
CA ASP A 106 -48.63 1.79 -5.18
C ASP A 106 -49.72 0.75 -4.85
N LEU A 107 -49.53 -0.05 -3.79
CA LEU A 107 -50.51 -1.03 -3.30
C LEU A 107 -51.41 -0.50 -2.15
N GLY A 108 -51.19 0.75 -1.71
CA GLY A 108 -51.76 1.32 -0.49
C GLY A 108 -52.51 2.64 -0.67
N LEU A 109 -52.74 3.08 -1.91
CA LEU A 109 -53.67 4.15 -2.29
C LEU A 109 -54.57 3.69 -3.45
#